data_AF-A0A6G6W8L7-F1
#
_entry.id   AF-A0A6G6W8L7-F1
#
_cell.length_a   1.000
_cell.length_b   1.000
_cell.length_c   1.000
_cell.angle_alpha   90.00
_cell.angle_beta   90.00
_cell.angle_gamma   90.00
#
_symmetry.space_group_name_H-M   'P 1'
#
loop_
_entity.id
_entity.type
_entity.pdbx_description
1 polymer ?
#
loop_
_entity_poly.entity_id
_entity_poly.type
_entity_poly.pdbx_seq_one_letter_code
_entity_poly.pdbx_strand_id
1 'polypeptide(L)'
;MPTPRRSGRDDALLAHLFTEVRRCREKVRSGRDPNTLSVPHQEQASRCAALADAMEAYADAAAGSGVPLPYRYRDEMRLYRAMATGGLSSQRPPRP
;
A
#
# COMPACT_ATOMS: atom_id res chain seq x y z
N MET A 1 -38.78 -1.00 -6.96
CA MET A 1 -37.98 -2.23 -6.72
C MET A 1 -36.69 -1.83 -6.02
N PRO A 2 -36.58 -1.89 -4.68
CA PRO A 2 -35.29 -1.64 -4.04
C PRO A 2 -34.48 -2.95 -4.06
N THR A 3 -33.23 -2.90 -4.50
CA THR A 3 -32.26 -4.00 -4.39
C THR A 3 -31.35 -3.73 -3.19
N PRO A 4 -31.64 -4.22 -1.98
CA PRO A 4 -30.89 -3.85 -0.80
C PRO A 4 -30.09 -5.06 -0.31
N ARG A 5 -29.00 -5.42 -1.00
CA ARG A 5 -28.09 -6.49 -0.54
C ARG A 5 -26.61 -6.34 -0.91
N ARG A 6 -26.19 -5.31 -1.68
CA ARG A 6 -24.76 -5.13 -2.03
C ARG A 6 -23.96 -4.37 -0.98
N SER A 7 -24.53 -3.32 -0.38
CA SER A 7 -23.80 -2.44 0.54
C SER A 7 -23.09 -3.17 1.69
N GLY A 8 -23.77 -4.07 2.41
CA GLY A 8 -23.15 -4.75 3.55
C GLY A 8 -21.97 -5.69 3.20
N ARG A 9 -21.93 -6.23 1.97
CA ARG A 9 -20.81 -7.05 1.49
C ARG A 9 -19.63 -6.17 1.07
N ASP A 10 -19.94 -5.05 0.42
CA ASP A 10 -18.94 -4.08 -0.01
C ASP A 10 -18.28 -3.39 1.20
N ASP A 11 -19.06 -3.08 2.24
CA ASP A 11 -18.57 -2.53 3.51
C ASP A 11 -17.64 -3.52 4.24
N ALA A 12 -18.01 -4.81 4.29
CA ALA A 12 -17.17 -5.85 4.89
C ALA A 12 -15.86 -6.06 4.11
N LEU A 13 -15.92 -6.00 2.77
CA LEU A 13 -14.74 -6.07 1.91
C LEU A 13 -13.82 -4.87 2.14
N LEU A 14 -14.36 -3.65 2.18
CA LEU A 14 -13.60 -2.44 2.46
C LEU A 14 -12.94 -2.49 3.85
N ALA A 15 -13.66 -2.95 4.87
CA ALA A 15 -13.11 -3.11 6.21
C ALA A 15 -11.96 -4.14 6.26
N HIS A 16 -12.10 -5.25 5.54
CA HIS A 16 -11.05 -6.26 5.42
C HIS A 16 -9.80 -5.70 4.71
N LEU A 17 -9.98 -5.05 3.56
CA LEU A 17 -8.88 -4.45 2.78
C LEU A 17 -8.18 -3.34 3.58
N PHE A 18 -8.94 -2.51 4.30
CA PHE A 18 -8.37 -1.49 5.18
C PHE A 18 -7.52 -2.12 6.31
N THR A 19 -7.96 -3.25 6.86
CA THR A 19 -7.20 -4.00 7.87
C THR A 19 -5.90 -4.55 7.29
N GLU A 20 -5.93 -5.10 6.08
CA GLU A 20 -4.72 -5.58 5.40
C GLU A 20 -3.74 -4.44 5.09
N VAL A 21 -4.21 -3.27 4.64
CA VAL A 21 -3.37 -2.07 4.47
C VAL A 21 -2.68 -1.69 5.78
N ARG A 22 -3.42 -1.67 6.92
CA ARG A 22 -2.84 -1.38 8.24
C ARG A 22 -1.77 -2.38 8.64
N ARG A 23 -2.05 -3.67 8.46
CA ARG A 23 -1.11 -4.76 8.76
C ARG A 23 0.17 -4.64 7.93
N CYS A 24 0.06 -4.33 6.63
CA CYS A 24 1.21 -4.10 5.77
C CYS A 24 2.02 -2.86 6.18
N ARG A 25 1.35 -1.75 6.58
CA ARG A 25 2.01 -0.55 7.11
C ARG A 25 2.84 -0.86 8.36
N GLU A 26 2.30 -1.65 9.27
CA GLU A 26 3.01 -2.07 10.49
C GLU A 26 4.26 -2.89 10.18
N LYS A 27 4.17 -3.84 9.23
CA LYS A 27 5.33 -4.64 8.78
C LYS A 27 6.43 -3.81 8.10
N VAL A 28 6.04 -2.80 7.32
CA VAL A 28 6.98 -1.87 6.69
C VAL A 28 7.65 -0.97 7.74
N ARG A 29 6.92 -0.54 8.77
CA ARG A 29 7.46 0.27 9.88
C ARG A 29 8.40 -0.53 10.78
N SER A 30 8.05 -1.76 11.14
CA SER A 30 8.90 -2.60 12.00
C SER A 30 10.25 -2.93 11.36
N GLY A 31 10.33 -2.96 10.02
CA GLY A 31 11.61 -3.14 9.31
C GLY A 31 12.49 -1.89 9.23
N ARG A 32 11.97 -0.72 9.63
CA ARG A 32 12.68 0.57 9.64
C ARG A 32 13.11 1.03 11.04
N ASP A 33 12.70 0.31 12.07
CA ASP A 33 13.07 0.66 13.44
C ASP A 33 14.58 0.41 13.63
N PRO A 34 15.37 1.44 14.00
CA PRO A 34 16.81 1.32 14.16
C PRO A 34 17.24 0.36 15.29
N ASN A 35 16.33 0.00 16.19
CA ASN A 35 16.57 -0.99 17.25
C ASN A 35 16.21 -2.43 16.84
N THR A 36 15.62 -2.63 15.67
CA THR A 36 15.32 -3.98 15.16
C THR A 36 16.45 -4.41 14.25
N LEU A 37 16.91 -5.67 14.37
CA LEU A 37 17.92 -6.25 13.48
C LEU A 37 17.58 -5.89 12.03
N SER A 38 18.51 -5.19 11.37
CA SER A 38 18.29 -4.57 10.07
C SER A 38 17.67 -5.58 9.09
N VAL A 39 16.43 -5.34 8.68
CA VAL A 39 15.73 -6.25 7.75
C VAL A 39 16.47 -6.24 6.41
N PRO A 40 16.75 -7.40 5.80
CA PRO A 40 17.39 -7.46 4.49
C PRO A 40 16.67 -6.57 3.48
N HIS A 41 17.43 -5.84 2.65
CA HIS A 41 16.86 -4.91 1.66
C HIS A 41 15.81 -5.57 0.76
N GLN A 42 16.03 -6.83 0.36
CA GLN A 42 15.08 -7.61 -0.42
C GLN A 42 13.76 -7.86 0.34
N GLU A 43 13.83 -8.18 1.62
CA GLU A 43 12.63 -8.40 2.45
C GLU A 43 11.87 -7.08 2.67
N GLN A 44 12.59 -5.97 2.87
CA GLN A 44 11.97 -4.64 2.94
C GLN A 44 11.27 -4.26 1.62
N ALA A 45 11.88 -4.57 0.47
CA ALA A 45 11.28 -4.36 -0.84
C ALA A 45 10.00 -5.19 -1.02
N SER A 46 10.01 -6.47 -0.61
CA SER A 46 8.82 -7.33 -0.62
C SER A 46 7.70 -6.80 0.29
N ARG A 47 8.03 -6.27 1.47
CA ARG A 47 7.05 -5.65 2.37
C ARG A 47 6.44 -4.38 1.76
N CYS A 48 7.25 -3.55 1.09
CA CYS A 48 6.76 -2.38 0.35
C CYS A 48 5.87 -2.79 -0.83
N ALA A 49 6.20 -3.87 -1.56
CA ALA A 49 5.37 -4.38 -2.66
C ALA A 49 4.00 -4.80 -2.14
N ALA A 50 3.97 -5.64 -1.10
CA ALA A 50 2.73 -6.11 -0.48
C ALA A 50 1.86 -4.97 0.07
N LEU A 51 2.47 -3.88 0.55
CA LEU A 51 1.73 -2.69 0.96
C LEU A 51 1.12 -1.96 -0.24
N ALA A 52 1.88 -1.76 -1.33
CA ALA A 52 1.37 -1.13 -2.53
C ALA A 52 0.19 -1.91 -3.14
N ASP A 53 0.29 -3.24 -3.20
CA ASP A 53 -0.78 -4.11 -3.72
C ASP A 53 -2.03 -4.06 -2.84
N ALA A 54 -1.88 -4.09 -1.51
CA ALA A 54 -3.00 -3.93 -0.59
C ALA A 54 -3.66 -2.55 -0.73
N MET A 55 -2.85 -1.51 -0.95
CA MET A 55 -3.36 -0.16 -1.16
C MET A 55 -4.14 -0.02 -2.46
N GLU A 56 -3.66 -0.63 -3.54
CA GLU A 56 -4.31 -0.69 -4.86
C GLU A 56 -5.66 -1.43 -4.74
N ALA A 57 -5.69 -2.60 -4.10
CA ALA A 57 -6.92 -3.36 -3.87
C ALA A 57 -7.97 -2.57 -3.08
N TYR A 58 -7.57 -1.86 -2.01
CA TYR A 58 -8.47 -0.98 -1.27
C TYR A 58 -8.97 0.19 -2.13
N ALA A 59 -8.10 0.77 -2.96
CA ALA A 59 -8.48 1.88 -3.83
C ALA A 59 -9.51 1.47 -4.88
N ASP A 60 -9.35 0.29 -5.48
CA ASP A 60 -10.27 -0.24 -6.47
C ASP A 60 -11.63 -0.57 -5.83
N ALA A 61 -11.64 -1.19 -4.66
CA ALA A 61 -12.87 -1.43 -3.91
C ALA A 61 -13.56 -0.12 -3.51
N ALA A 62 -12.80 0.88 -3.03
CA ALA A 62 -13.34 2.19 -2.66
C ALA A 62 -13.96 2.91 -3.86
N ALA A 63 -13.32 2.85 -5.03
CA ALA A 63 -13.86 3.39 -6.27
C ALA A 63 -15.16 2.68 -6.69
N GLY A 64 -15.23 1.35 -6.55
CA GLY A 64 -16.43 0.57 -6.83
C GLY A 64 -17.60 0.85 -5.88
N SER A 65 -17.31 1.21 -4.63
CA SER A 65 -18.32 1.54 -3.60
C SER A 65 -18.66 3.03 -3.51
N GLY A 66 -17.98 3.90 -4.29
CA GLY A 66 -18.19 5.35 -4.25
C GLY A 66 -17.57 6.06 -3.03
N VAL A 67 -16.66 5.41 -2.32
CA VAL A 67 -15.95 5.99 -1.17
C VAL A 67 -14.79 6.85 -1.68
N PRO A 68 -14.72 8.15 -1.32
CA PRO A 68 -13.64 9.00 -1.77
C PRO A 68 -12.32 8.64 -1.10
N LEU A 69 -11.25 8.56 -1.89
CA LEU A 69 -9.89 8.35 -1.38
C LEU A 69 -9.21 9.70 -1.11
N PRO A 70 -8.42 9.81 -0.03
CA PRO A 70 -7.58 10.99 0.20
C PRO A 70 -6.59 11.19 -0.96
N TYR A 71 -6.35 12.44 -1.36
CA TYR A 71 -5.40 12.77 -2.45
C TYR A 71 -4.02 12.14 -2.24
N ARG A 72 -3.51 12.24 -1.00
CA ARG A 72 -2.19 11.69 -0.61
C ARG A 72 -2.08 10.17 -0.71
N TYR A 73 -3.21 9.46 -0.81
CA TYR A 73 -3.23 8.00 -0.86
C TYR A 73 -2.56 7.46 -2.12
N ARG A 74 -2.78 8.12 -3.27
CA ARG A 74 -2.15 7.74 -4.53
C ARG A 74 -0.65 8.01 -4.53
N ASP A 75 -0.23 9.13 -3.93
CA ASP A 75 1.18 9.47 -3.79
C ASP A 75 1.90 8.46 -2.89
N GLU A 76 1.29 8.09 -1.77
CA GLU A 76 1.79 7.07 -0.85
C GLU A 76 1.93 5.70 -1.55
N MET A 77 0.93 5.29 -2.34
CA MET A 77 1.00 4.05 -3.12
C MET A 77 2.15 4.06 -4.13
N ARG A 78 2.33 5.17 -4.87
CA ARG A 78 3.45 5.35 -5.81
C ARG A 78 4.80 5.25 -5.11
N LEU A 79 4.93 5.85 -3.92
CA LEU A 79 6.14 5.80 -3.11
C LEU A 79 6.49 4.35 -2.72
N TYR A 80 5.54 3.58 -2.17
CA TYR A 80 5.79 2.20 -1.79
C TYR A 80 6.11 1.30 -2.99
N ARG A 81 5.47 1.54 -4.14
CA ARG A 81 5.78 0.83 -5.39
C ARG A 81 7.20 1.11 -5.86
N ALA A 82 7.65 2.37 -5.82
CA ALA A 82 9.02 2.75 -6.15
C ALA A 82 10.05 2.08 -5.20
N MET A 83 9.77 2.07 -3.90
CA MET A 83 10.62 1.40 -2.91
C MET A 83 10.65 -0.12 -3.07
N ALA A 84 9.56 -0.73 -3.55
CA ALA A 84 9.50 -2.16 -3.84
C ALA A 84 10.39 -2.56 -5.04
N THR A 85 10.53 -1.69 -6.03
CA THR A 85 11.37 -1.95 -7.22
C THR A 85 12.85 -1.60 -7.00
N GLY A 86 13.24 -1.15 -5.79
CA GLY A 86 14.59 -0.62 -5.53
C GLY A 86 14.86 0.75 -6.17
N GLY A 87 13.80 1.43 -6.61
CA GLY A 87 13.84 2.62 -7.45
C GLY A 87 13.67 3.94 -6.70
N LEU A 88 14.70 4.32 -5.95
CA LEU A 88 15.28 5.65 -6.13
C LEU A 88 16.67 5.40 -6.68
N SER A 89 16.70 4.89 -7.91
CA SER A 89 17.93 4.79 -8.69
C SER A 89 18.56 6.17 -8.68
N SER A 90 19.70 6.27 -8.00
CA SER A 90 20.75 7.24 -8.21
C SER A 90 20.68 7.85 -9.62
N GLN A 91 20.00 8.98 -9.78
CA GLN A 91 20.25 9.89 -10.89
C GLN A 91 21.61 10.53 -10.61
N ARG A 92 22.68 9.76 -10.77
CA ARG A 92 24.04 10.26 -10.82
C ARG A 92 24.38 10.30 -12.30
N PRO A 93 24.33 11.48 -12.95
CA PRO A 93 24.64 11.56 -14.38
C PRO A 93 26.08 11.08 -14.62
N PRO A 94 26.35 10.40 -15.75
CA PRO A 94 27.72 10.07 -16.12
C PRO A 94 28.50 11.38 -16.25
N ARG A 95 29.58 11.52 -15.49
CA ARG A 95 30.50 12.64 -15.67
C ARG A 95 31.27 12.43 -16.98
N PRO A 96 31.47 13.49 -17.78
CA PRO A 96 32.20 13.43 -19.05
C PRO A 96 33.67 13.03 -18.86
#